data_AF-A0A7Y3ZZ61-F1
#
_entry.id   AF-A0A7Y3ZZ61-F1
#
_cell.length_a   1.000
_cell.length_b   1.000
_cell.length_c   1.000
_cell.angle_alpha   90.00
_cell.angle_beta   90.00
_cell.angle_gamma   90.00
#
_symmetry.space_group_name_H-M   'P 1'
#
loop_
_entity.id
_entity.type
_entity.pdbx_description
1 polymer ?
#
loop_
_entity_poly.entity_id
_entity_poly.type
_entity_poly.pdbx_seq_one_letter_code
_entity_poly.pdbx_strand_id
1 'polypeptide(L)'
;MVFSTFQFLITSLLVVVCVLTISLTKEEVTLLALLIPVLWVFPQRVIGGIVLIAAVTAYGMTLPQQPISLSLSHWILFPLLMVVFSKRSSFGVLVTVSLVVVTLQVGVMVTQAGGKLAGEPMVTLVQALSVIVIWWAVQGWPSSDKYCWWALGLIVPLWFVGSSDSVVVALCLTGIIGCVQSMAKLKTFNWGKLLCWTLPTVGFATLVVTPWFDVPNPVFVVWCCLLGAAWMTDYVLRSFDEETEL
;
A
#
# COMPACT_ATOMS: atom_id res chain seq x y z
N MET A 1 -14.51 -18.48 12.09
CA MET A 1 -13.37 -18.47 11.15
C MET A 1 -13.80 -18.34 9.69
N VAL A 2 -14.78 -19.13 9.21
CA VAL A 2 -15.30 -19.07 7.82
C VAL A 2 -15.62 -17.65 7.32
N PHE A 3 -16.35 -16.85 8.11
CA PHE A 3 -16.70 -15.47 7.73
C PHE A 3 -15.46 -14.58 7.48
N SER A 4 -14.44 -14.68 8.33
CA SER A 4 -13.23 -13.88 8.20
C SER A 4 -12.36 -14.33 7.03
N THR A 5 -12.32 -15.64 6.75
CA THR A 5 -11.65 -16.18 5.56
C THR A 5 -12.33 -15.69 4.29
N PHE A 6 -13.66 -15.68 4.26
CA PHE A 6 -14.44 -15.16 3.14
C PHE A 6 -14.18 -13.67 2.92
N GLN A 7 -14.16 -12.89 4.00
CA GLN A 7 -13.85 -11.46 3.96
C GLN A 7 -12.42 -11.18 3.47
N PHE A 8 -11.45 -12.00 3.87
CA PHE A 8 -10.08 -11.94 3.36
C PHE A 8 -10.00 -12.22 1.84
N LEU A 9 -10.72 -13.24 1.36
CA LEU A 9 -10.79 -13.55 -0.07
C LEU A 9 -11.44 -12.41 -0.87
N ILE A 10 -12.55 -11.86 -0.37
CA ILE A 10 -13.20 -10.68 -0.96
C ILE A 10 -12.21 -9.52 -1.02
N THR A 11 -11.52 -9.22 0.08
CA THR A 11 -10.56 -8.11 0.13
C THR A 11 -9.45 -8.29 -0.91
N SER A 12 -8.94 -9.52 -1.05
CA SER A 12 -7.94 -9.86 -2.07
C SER A 12 -8.47 -9.69 -3.48
N LEU A 13 -9.71 -10.12 -3.74
CA LEU A 13 -10.37 -9.93 -5.03
C LEU A 13 -10.61 -8.45 -5.34
N LEU A 14 -10.99 -7.64 -4.36
CA LEU A 14 -11.13 -6.19 -4.53
C LEU A 14 -9.78 -5.54 -4.88
N VAL A 15 -8.66 -6.00 -4.30
CA VAL A 15 -7.32 -5.53 -4.70
C VAL A 15 -7.03 -5.88 -6.15
N VAL A 16 -7.31 -7.12 -6.57
CA VAL A 16 -7.13 -7.55 -7.97
C VAL A 16 -7.93 -6.66 -8.91
N VAL A 17 -9.23 -6.46 -8.64
CA VAL A 17 -10.10 -5.61 -9.46
C VAL A 17 -9.57 -4.17 -9.49
N CYS A 18 -9.19 -3.62 -8.34
CA CYS A 18 -8.66 -2.26 -8.24
C CYS A 18 -7.37 -2.07 -9.06
N VAL A 19 -6.46 -3.03 -9.02
CA VAL A 19 -5.20 -2.95 -9.77
C VAL A 19 -5.46 -3.09 -11.27
N LEU A 20 -6.34 -4.03 -11.67
CA LEU A 20 -6.69 -4.21 -13.07
C LEU A 20 -7.38 -2.98 -13.64
N THR A 21 -8.31 -2.35 -12.89
CA THR A 21 -8.95 -1.12 -13.34
C THR A 21 -7.91 -0.02 -13.52
N ILE A 22 -7.09 0.27 -12.50
CA ILE A 22 -6.02 1.29 -12.58
C ILE A 22 -5.08 1.03 -13.78
N SER A 23 -4.79 -0.23 -14.11
CA SER A 23 -3.87 -0.60 -15.18
C SER A 23 -4.49 -0.52 -16.59
N LEU A 24 -5.82 -0.68 -16.69
CA LEU A 24 -6.55 -0.60 -17.95
C LEU A 24 -6.97 0.82 -18.28
N THR A 25 -7.16 1.67 -17.26
CA THR A 25 -7.54 3.05 -17.44
C THR A 25 -6.38 3.83 -18.06
N LYS A 26 -6.55 4.23 -19.33
CA LYS A 26 -5.67 5.21 -20.00
C LYS A 26 -5.89 6.64 -19.48
N GLU A 27 -7.06 6.87 -18.90
CA GLU A 27 -7.39 8.11 -18.21
C GLU A 27 -6.73 8.14 -16.82
N GLU A 28 -6.29 9.33 -16.40
CA GLU A 28 -5.68 9.49 -15.10
C GLU A 28 -6.70 9.19 -14.00
N VAL A 29 -6.42 8.20 -13.16
CA VAL A 29 -7.20 7.93 -11.95
C VAL A 29 -7.31 9.23 -11.18
N THR A 30 -8.54 9.73 -11.05
CA THR A 30 -8.74 11.04 -10.45
C THR A 30 -8.25 11.01 -9.01
N LEU A 31 -7.47 12.02 -8.60
CA LEU A 31 -7.00 12.18 -7.22
C LEU A 31 -8.12 11.97 -6.18
N LEU A 32 -9.33 12.42 -6.53
CA LEU A 32 -10.53 12.27 -5.71
C LEU A 32 -10.87 10.81 -5.40
N ALA A 33 -10.65 9.87 -6.33
CA ALA A 33 -10.90 8.44 -6.13
C ALA A 33 -10.03 7.84 -5.02
N LEU A 34 -8.79 8.33 -4.87
CA LEU A 34 -7.88 7.94 -3.80
C LEU A 34 -8.23 8.59 -2.46
N LEU A 35 -8.85 9.77 -2.47
CA LEU A 35 -9.21 10.52 -1.27
C LEU A 35 -10.53 10.07 -0.64
N ILE A 36 -11.50 9.60 -1.43
CA ILE A 36 -12.79 9.06 -0.93
C ILE A 36 -12.60 8.05 0.22
N PRO A 37 -11.79 6.99 0.09
CA PRO A 37 -11.60 6.02 1.17
C PRO A 37 -10.94 6.65 2.41
N VAL A 38 -10.05 7.64 2.24
CA VAL A 38 -9.42 8.36 3.35
C VAL A 38 -10.43 9.23 4.09
N LEU A 39 -11.28 9.96 3.34
CA LEU A 39 -12.33 10.82 3.89
C LEU A 39 -13.46 10.02 4.53
N TRP A 40 -13.78 8.84 3.98
CA TRP A 40 -14.81 7.96 4.53
C TRP A 40 -14.47 7.48 5.94
N VAL A 41 -13.18 7.22 6.17
CA VAL A 41 -12.70 6.69 7.45
C VAL A 41 -12.09 7.79 8.33
N PHE A 42 -12.04 9.04 7.85
CA PHE A 42 -11.36 10.22 8.42
C PHE A 42 -10.94 10.04 9.89
N PRO A 43 -9.64 9.90 10.17
CA PRO A 43 -9.16 9.61 11.52
C PRO A 43 -9.66 10.65 12.53
N GLN A 44 -10.26 10.19 13.63
CA GLN A 44 -10.69 11.07 14.74
C GLN A 44 -9.51 11.82 15.39
N ARG A 45 -8.27 11.36 15.18
CA ARG A 45 -7.06 12.14 15.45
C ARG A 45 -6.87 13.13 14.31
N VAL A 46 -7.28 14.38 14.55
CA VAL A 46 -7.21 15.49 13.59
C VAL A 46 -5.84 15.57 12.90
N ILE A 47 -4.74 15.47 13.66
CA ILE A 47 -3.38 15.54 13.10
C ILE A 47 -3.08 14.34 12.19
N GLY A 48 -3.34 13.12 12.65
CA GLY A 48 -3.10 11.91 11.85
C GLY A 48 -3.94 11.86 10.58
N GLY A 49 -5.20 12.35 10.64
CA GLY A 49 -6.08 12.46 9.49
C GLY A 49 -5.60 13.48 8.46
N ILE A 50 -5.17 14.66 8.90
CA ILE A 50 -4.61 15.68 8.00
C ILE A 50 -3.32 15.17 7.35
N VAL A 51 -2.44 14.53 8.11
CA VAL A 51 -1.20 13.96 7.58
C VAL A 51 -1.49 12.85 6.58
N LEU A 52 -2.48 11.99 6.84
CA LEU A 52 -2.89 10.93 5.92
C LEU A 52 -3.44 11.51 4.61
N ILE A 53 -4.29 12.54 4.68
CA ILE A 53 -4.82 13.22 3.48
C ILE A 53 -3.69 13.85 2.69
N ALA A 54 -2.78 14.57 3.36
CA ALA A 54 -1.64 15.20 2.71
C ALA A 54 -0.75 14.17 2.01
N ALA A 55 -0.46 13.04 2.66
CA ALA A 55 0.40 11.99 2.12
C ALA A 55 -0.26 11.22 0.96
N VAL A 56 -1.55 10.89 1.07
CA VAL A 56 -2.30 10.28 -0.04
C VAL A 56 -2.47 11.25 -1.21
N THR A 57 -2.62 12.55 -0.92
CA THR A 57 -2.66 13.59 -1.96
C THR A 57 -1.32 13.67 -2.68
N ALA A 58 -0.22 13.76 -1.93
CA ALA A 58 1.13 13.77 -2.50
C ALA A 58 1.38 12.52 -3.36
N TYR A 59 1.04 11.33 -2.85
CA TYR A 59 1.12 10.09 -3.62
C TYR A 59 0.24 10.14 -4.88
N GLY A 60 -1.01 10.57 -4.78
CA GLY A 60 -1.92 10.64 -5.94
C GLY A 60 -1.45 11.61 -7.03
N MET A 61 -0.85 12.76 -6.66
CA MET A 61 -0.30 13.71 -7.62
C MET A 61 0.92 13.18 -8.38
N THR A 62 1.63 12.19 -7.82
CA THR A 62 2.77 11.55 -8.49
C THR A 62 2.38 10.42 -9.45
N LEU A 63 1.16 9.90 -9.38
CA LEU A 63 0.73 8.76 -10.20
C LEU A 63 0.84 9.01 -11.71
N PRO A 64 0.48 10.19 -12.27
CA PRO A 64 0.62 10.45 -13.70
C PRO A 64 2.08 10.49 -14.19
N GLN A 65 3.03 10.69 -13.29
CA GLN A 65 4.45 10.92 -13.59
C GLN A 65 5.31 9.65 -13.45
N GLN A 66 4.71 8.53 -13.02
CA GLN A 66 5.41 7.27 -12.76
C GLN A 66 4.67 6.09 -13.39
N PRO A 67 5.39 5.06 -13.88
CA PRO A 67 4.73 3.83 -14.29
C PRO A 67 4.00 3.19 -13.10
N ILE A 68 2.79 2.69 -13.35
CA ILE A 68 1.92 2.07 -12.34
C ILE A 68 2.63 0.92 -11.61
N SER A 69 3.45 0.14 -12.33
CA SER A 69 4.25 -0.94 -11.75
C SER A 69 5.15 -0.46 -10.62
N LEU A 70 5.81 0.69 -10.81
CA LEU A 70 6.72 1.27 -9.84
C LEU A 70 5.93 1.87 -8.67
N SER A 71 4.85 2.60 -8.96
CA SER A 71 3.94 3.15 -7.94
C SER A 71 3.38 2.05 -7.02
N LEU A 72 2.93 0.91 -7.58
CA LEU A 72 2.44 -0.22 -6.80
C LEU A 72 3.55 -0.96 -6.04
N SER A 73 4.75 -1.09 -6.63
CA SER A 73 5.86 -1.75 -5.94
C SER A 73 6.24 -1.06 -4.63
N HIS A 74 6.08 0.26 -4.53
CA HIS A 74 6.40 1.02 -3.33
C HIS A 74 5.58 0.61 -2.11
N TRP A 75 4.37 0.08 -2.31
CA TRP A 75 3.52 -0.38 -1.21
C TRP A 75 4.12 -1.58 -0.46
N ILE A 76 5.13 -2.26 -1.00
CA ILE A 76 5.88 -3.29 -0.26
C ILE A 76 6.65 -2.72 0.94
N LEU A 77 6.86 -1.40 0.99
CA LEU A 77 7.41 -0.73 2.17
C LEU A 77 6.50 -0.87 3.39
N PHE A 78 5.18 -1.05 3.23
CA PHE A 78 4.26 -1.26 4.36
C PHE A 78 4.64 -2.45 5.25
N PRO A 79 4.69 -3.69 4.72
CA PRO A 79 5.09 -4.85 5.53
C PRO A 79 6.52 -4.72 6.03
N LEU A 80 7.44 -4.14 5.24
CA LEU A 80 8.83 -3.94 5.66
C LEU A 80 8.93 -3.00 6.87
N LEU A 81 8.26 -1.85 6.84
CA LEU A 81 8.19 -0.92 7.98
C LEU A 81 7.51 -1.57 9.19
N MET A 82 6.48 -2.39 8.97
CA MET A 82 5.83 -3.15 10.04
C MET A 82 6.81 -4.08 10.78
N VAL A 83 7.69 -4.76 10.05
CA VAL A 83 8.71 -5.66 10.62
C VAL A 83 9.79 -4.87 11.33
N VAL A 84 10.34 -3.86 10.67
CA VAL A 84 11.48 -3.07 11.14
C VAL A 84 11.15 -2.23 12.39
N PHE A 85 9.91 -1.76 12.52
CA PHE A 85 9.45 -1.03 13.71
C PHE A 85 8.67 -1.93 14.69
N SER A 86 8.76 -3.25 14.56
CA SER A 86 8.16 -4.17 15.53
C SER A 86 8.91 -4.11 16.86
N LYS A 87 8.23 -4.48 17.97
CA LYS A 87 8.84 -4.52 19.31
C LYS A 87 10.08 -5.43 19.41
N ARG A 88 10.19 -6.42 18.51
CA ARG A 88 11.29 -7.39 18.44
C ARG A 88 12.51 -6.85 17.70
N SER A 89 12.33 -5.76 16.96
CA SER A 89 13.39 -5.22 16.12
C SER A 89 14.51 -4.60 16.96
N SER A 90 15.75 -4.82 16.53
CA SER A 90 16.93 -4.20 17.11
C SER A 90 17.40 -3.03 16.25
N PHE A 91 18.21 -2.14 16.84
CA PHE A 91 18.80 -1.04 16.10
C PHE A 91 19.65 -1.51 14.91
N GLY A 92 20.33 -2.66 15.03
CA GLY A 92 21.08 -3.27 13.93
C GLY A 92 20.18 -3.63 12.75
N VAL A 93 19.05 -4.30 13.01
CA VAL A 93 18.06 -4.66 11.98
C VAL A 93 17.51 -3.41 11.30
N LEU A 94 17.16 -2.38 12.06
CA LEU A 94 16.70 -1.09 11.53
C LEU A 94 17.71 -0.50 10.55
N VAL A 95 18.99 -0.41 10.92
CA VAL A 95 20.04 0.17 10.07
C VAL A 95 20.27 -0.69 8.82
N THR A 96 20.41 -2.01 8.96
CA THR A 96 20.69 -2.89 7.82
C THR A 96 19.55 -2.89 6.81
N VAL A 97 18.30 -3.03 7.26
CA VAL A 97 17.16 -3.04 6.34
C VAL A 97 16.96 -1.66 5.71
N SER A 98 17.14 -0.57 6.46
CA SER A 98 17.06 0.79 5.91
C SER A 98 18.12 1.02 4.83
N LEU A 99 19.35 0.52 5.04
CA LEU A 99 20.41 0.59 4.04
C LEU A 99 20.02 -0.17 2.76
N VAL A 100 19.48 -1.39 2.88
CA VAL A 100 18.99 -2.17 1.74
C VAL A 100 17.91 -1.41 0.98
N VAL A 101 16.91 -0.85 1.67
CA VAL A 101 15.84 -0.06 1.03
C VAL A 101 16.42 1.13 0.30
N VAL A 102 17.30 1.92 0.95
CA VAL A 102 17.92 3.11 0.34
C VAL A 102 18.75 2.72 -0.88
N THR A 103 19.57 1.68 -0.79
CA THR A 103 20.38 1.22 -1.94
C THR A 103 19.52 0.78 -3.11
N LEU A 104 18.44 0.03 -2.88
CA LEU A 104 17.54 -0.39 -3.95
C LEU A 104 16.78 0.80 -4.56
N GLN A 105 16.31 1.74 -3.74
CA GLN A 105 15.62 2.94 -4.21
C GLN A 105 16.54 3.86 -5.02
N VAL A 106 17.78 4.06 -4.56
CA VAL A 106 18.80 4.79 -5.33
C VAL A 106 19.10 4.07 -6.64
N GLY A 107 19.17 2.73 -6.63
CA GLY A 107 19.32 1.93 -7.84
C GLY A 107 18.21 2.22 -8.87
N VAL A 108 16.95 2.23 -8.44
CA VAL A 108 15.80 2.60 -9.28
C VAL A 108 15.97 4.02 -9.83
N MET A 109 16.26 5.00 -8.96
CA MET A 109 16.45 6.40 -9.35
C MET A 109 17.58 6.59 -10.37
N VAL A 110 18.70 5.90 -10.21
CA VAL A 110 19.81 5.93 -11.17
C VAL A 110 19.41 5.32 -12.51
N THR A 111 18.63 4.23 -12.51
CA THR A 111 18.11 3.65 -13.76
C THR A 111 17.13 4.57 -14.49
N GLN A 112 16.31 5.33 -13.75
CA GLN A 112 15.43 6.36 -14.31
C GLN A 112 16.23 7.53 -14.87
N ALA A 113 17.21 8.04 -14.12
CA ALA A 113 18.09 9.12 -14.58
C ALA A 113 18.90 8.73 -15.84
N GLY A 114 19.26 7.46 -15.97
CA GLY A 114 19.91 6.91 -17.16
C GLY A 114 18.98 6.63 -18.34
N GLY A 115 17.68 6.97 -18.25
CA GLY A 115 16.68 6.74 -19.30
C GLY A 115 16.34 5.27 -19.56
N LYS A 116 16.76 4.35 -18.68
CA LYS A 116 16.52 2.91 -18.81
C LYS A 116 15.21 2.45 -18.15
N LEU A 117 14.59 3.32 -17.36
CA LEU A 117 13.32 3.10 -16.70
C LEU A 117 12.46 4.36 -16.80
N ALA A 118 11.16 4.19 -17.08
CA ALA A 118 10.23 5.31 -17.14
C ALA A 118 9.99 5.95 -15.75
N GLY A 119 9.57 7.21 -15.77
CA GLY A 119 9.32 8.01 -14.58
C GLY A 119 10.51 8.87 -14.15
N GLU A 120 10.27 9.71 -13.15
CA GLU A 120 11.26 10.69 -12.69
C GLU A 120 11.87 10.30 -11.33
N PRO A 121 13.21 10.38 -11.15
CA PRO A 121 13.87 10.01 -9.90
C PRO A 121 13.31 10.72 -8.66
N MET A 122 13.03 12.02 -8.77
CA MET A 122 12.49 12.82 -7.65
C MET A 122 11.07 12.40 -7.29
N VAL A 123 10.28 12.01 -8.28
CA VAL A 123 8.92 11.53 -8.07
C VAL A 123 8.94 10.17 -7.36
N THR A 124 9.90 9.29 -7.67
CA THR A 124 10.14 8.04 -6.94
C THR A 124 10.42 8.29 -5.46
N LEU A 125 11.25 9.30 -5.16
CA LEU A 125 11.57 9.68 -3.78
C LEU A 125 10.31 10.17 -3.04
N VAL A 126 9.52 11.03 -3.67
CA VAL A 126 8.26 11.54 -3.12
C VAL A 126 7.27 10.41 -2.88
N GLN A 127 7.17 9.43 -3.79
CA GLN A 127 6.32 8.26 -3.61
C GLN A 127 6.76 7.39 -2.43
N ALA A 128 8.05 7.07 -2.32
CA ALA A 128 8.58 6.29 -1.22
C ALA A 128 8.33 6.97 0.14
N LEU A 129 8.60 8.28 0.23
CA LEU A 129 8.32 9.07 1.43
C LEU A 129 6.83 9.14 1.75
N SER A 130 5.98 9.32 0.74
CA SER A 130 4.53 9.34 0.92
C SER A 130 4.03 8.03 1.51
N VAL A 131 4.49 6.88 0.99
CA VAL A 131 4.14 5.56 1.54
C VAL A 131 4.59 5.39 2.99
N ILE A 132 5.81 5.86 3.35
CA ILE A 132 6.30 5.84 4.74
C ILE A 132 5.40 6.68 5.66
N VAL A 133 5.01 7.88 5.22
CA VAL A 133 4.13 8.77 6.00
C VAL A 133 2.71 8.20 6.12
N ILE A 134 2.16 7.60 5.05
CA ILE A 134 0.87 6.91 5.09
C ILE A 134 0.94 5.76 6.12
N TRP A 135 1.98 4.94 6.08
CA TRP A 135 2.17 3.85 7.06
C TRP A 135 2.19 4.39 8.49
N TRP A 136 2.96 5.46 8.74
CA TRP A 136 3.04 6.09 10.06
C TRP A 136 1.67 6.62 10.54
N ALA A 137 0.93 7.28 9.65
CA ALA A 137 -0.39 7.80 9.96
C ALA A 137 -1.41 6.68 10.28
N VAL A 138 -1.32 5.55 9.58
CA VAL A 138 -2.21 4.40 9.77
C VAL A 138 -1.89 3.59 11.03
N GLN A 139 -0.63 3.52 11.46
CA GLN A 139 -0.23 2.84 12.71
C GLN A 139 -0.87 3.46 13.95
N GLY A 140 -1.14 4.77 13.93
CA GLY A 140 -1.80 5.48 15.02
C GLY A 140 -3.33 5.42 15.02
N TRP A 141 -3.93 4.62 14.13
CA TRP A 141 -5.38 4.61 13.88
C TRP A 141 -6.13 3.80 14.95
N PRO A 142 -7.02 4.41 15.76
CA PRO A 142 -7.88 3.66 16.66
C PRO A 142 -8.99 2.92 15.87
N SER A 143 -9.22 1.64 16.13
CA SER A 143 -10.37 0.90 15.59
C SER A 143 -11.67 1.58 16.05
N SER A 144 -12.26 2.42 15.20
CA SER A 144 -13.51 3.14 15.49
C SER A 144 -14.65 2.61 14.61
N ASP A 145 -15.88 2.76 15.10
CA ASP A 145 -17.11 2.43 14.37
C ASP A 145 -17.73 3.66 13.67
N LYS A 146 -17.11 4.84 13.79
CA LYS A 146 -17.63 6.07 13.18
C LYS A 146 -17.08 6.23 11.76
N TYR A 147 -17.99 6.16 10.79
CA TYR A 147 -17.73 6.38 9.37
C TYR A 147 -18.36 7.69 8.91
N CYS A 148 -17.65 8.45 8.09
CA CYS A 148 -18.15 9.66 7.44
C CYS A 148 -18.88 9.30 6.15
N TRP A 149 -20.13 8.82 6.28
CA TRP A 149 -20.96 8.38 5.15
C TRP A 149 -21.17 9.45 4.06
N TRP A 150 -21.08 10.73 4.41
CA TRP A 150 -21.07 11.83 3.43
C TRP A 150 -19.98 11.67 2.35
N ALA A 151 -18.80 11.12 2.70
CA ALA A 151 -17.72 10.94 1.74
C ALA A 151 -18.10 10.01 0.58
N LEU A 152 -18.99 9.04 0.80
CA LEU A 152 -19.50 8.19 -0.29
C LEU A 152 -20.40 8.97 -1.25
N GLY A 153 -21.01 10.06 -0.79
CA GLY A 153 -21.72 11.00 -1.66
C GLY A 153 -20.83 11.61 -2.74
N LEU A 154 -19.51 11.71 -2.52
CA LEU A 154 -18.54 12.19 -3.51
C LEU A 154 -18.37 11.24 -4.72
N ILE A 155 -18.85 10.00 -4.61
CA ILE A 155 -18.90 9.07 -5.74
C ILE A 155 -19.89 9.54 -6.80
N VAL A 156 -20.99 10.20 -6.40
CA VAL A 156 -22.04 10.67 -7.32
C VAL A 156 -21.51 11.74 -8.29
N PRO A 157 -20.83 12.81 -7.84
CA PRO A 157 -20.15 13.74 -8.75
C PRO A 157 -19.11 13.05 -9.65
N LEU A 158 -18.33 12.10 -9.11
CA LEU A 158 -17.31 11.37 -9.86
C LEU A 158 -17.92 10.60 -11.04
N TRP A 159 -19.10 10.01 -10.81
CA TRP A 159 -19.90 9.33 -11.82
C TRP A 159 -20.44 10.31 -12.88
N PHE A 160 -20.95 11.48 -12.47
CA PHE A 160 -21.45 12.49 -13.40
C PHE A 160 -20.36 13.08 -14.31
N VAL A 161 -19.11 13.07 -13.87
CA VAL A 161 -17.95 13.51 -14.68
C VAL A 161 -17.54 12.46 -15.73
N GLY A 162 -18.16 11.26 -15.72
CA GLY A 162 -17.95 10.24 -16.75
C GLY A 162 -16.77 9.30 -16.50
N SER A 163 -16.09 9.43 -15.36
CA SER A 163 -14.94 8.58 -14.98
C SER A 163 -15.40 7.30 -14.26
N SER A 164 -16.08 6.41 -14.99
CA SER A 164 -16.58 5.14 -14.42
C SER A 164 -15.48 4.31 -13.76
N ASP A 165 -14.26 4.33 -14.31
CA ASP A 165 -13.11 3.62 -13.76
C ASP A 165 -12.68 4.18 -12.40
N SER A 166 -12.62 5.50 -12.25
CA SER A 166 -12.34 6.17 -10.97
C SER A 166 -13.38 5.83 -9.91
N VAL A 167 -14.65 5.63 -10.31
CA VAL A 167 -15.71 5.19 -9.38
C VAL A 167 -15.46 3.77 -8.89
N VAL A 168 -15.11 2.85 -9.79
CA VAL A 168 -14.79 1.46 -9.41
C VAL A 168 -13.58 1.43 -8.48
N VAL A 169 -12.53 2.21 -8.78
CA VAL A 169 -11.34 2.32 -7.91
C VAL A 169 -11.73 2.83 -6.51
N ALA A 170 -12.50 3.92 -6.43
CA ALA A 170 -12.94 4.47 -5.15
C ALA A 170 -13.75 3.46 -4.32
N LEU A 171 -14.66 2.72 -4.96
CA LEU A 171 -15.46 1.68 -4.32
C LEU A 171 -14.61 0.48 -3.87
N CYS A 172 -13.68 0.01 -4.71
CA CYS A 172 -12.76 -1.05 -4.35
C CYS A 172 -11.90 -0.67 -3.15
N LEU A 173 -11.27 0.51 -3.17
CA LEU A 173 -10.45 0.99 -2.05
C LEU A 173 -11.27 1.15 -0.76
N THR A 174 -12.48 1.72 -0.86
CA THR A 174 -13.40 1.86 0.28
C THR A 174 -13.79 0.49 0.86
N GLY A 175 -14.13 -0.46 -0.01
CA GLY A 175 -14.46 -1.83 0.38
C GLY A 175 -13.27 -2.55 1.03
N ILE A 176 -12.05 -2.36 0.51
CA ILE A 176 -10.82 -2.89 1.11
C ILE A 176 -10.66 -2.35 2.52
N ILE A 177 -10.72 -1.03 2.73
CA ILE A 177 -10.55 -0.44 4.06
C ILE A 177 -11.66 -0.90 5.01
N GLY A 178 -12.91 -0.96 4.55
CA GLY A 178 -14.03 -1.47 5.34
C GLY A 178 -13.81 -2.91 5.80
N CYS A 179 -13.34 -3.78 4.90
CA CYS A 179 -13.02 -5.16 5.22
C CYS A 179 -11.83 -5.28 6.18
N VAL A 180 -10.77 -4.51 5.95
CA VAL A 180 -9.59 -4.46 6.82
C VAL A 180 -9.97 -4.06 8.24
N GLN A 181 -10.79 -3.02 8.41
CA GLN A 181 -11.21 -2.58 9.74
C GLN A 181 -12.12 -3.57 10.45
N SER A 182 -13.05 -4.18 9.71
CA SER A 182 -13.93 -5.20 10.25
C SER A 182 -13.13 -6.42 10.72
N MET A 183 -12.15 -6.88 9.94
CA MET A 183 -11.26 -7.97 10.33
C MET A 183 -10.29 -7.58 11.45
N ALA A 184 -9.80 -6.34 11.49
CA ALA A 184 -8.91 -5.86 12.56
C ALA A 184 -9.58 -5.81 13.94
N LYS A 185 -10.92 -5.74 13.99
CA LYS A 185 -11.70 -5.81 15.25
C LYS A 185 -11.81 -7.24 15.80
N LEU A 186 -11.57 -8.26 14.97
CA LEU A 186 -11.67 -9.66 15.39
C LEU A 186 -10.44 -10.06 16.20
N LYS A 187 -10.63 -10.37 17.49
CA LYS A 187 -9.54 -10.81 18.40
C LYS A 187 -9.08 -12.26 18.17
N THR A 188 -9.72 -12.99 17.26
CA THR A 188 -9.48 -14.43 17.07
C THR A 188 -8.17 -14.74 16.36
N PHE A 189 -7.64 -13.80 15.58
CA PHE A 189 -6.42 -13.97 14.79
C PHE A 189 -5.82 -12.61 14.41
N ASN A 190 -4.51 -12.55 14.15
CA ASN A 190 -3.79 -11.33 13.78
C ASN A 190 -4.02 -10.93 12.30
N TRP A 191 -5.29 -10.74 11.91
CA TRP A 191 -5.69 -10.38 10.54
C TRP A 191 -5.02 -9.11 10.05
N GLY A 192 -4.81 -8.11 10.93
CA GLY A 192 -4.11 -6.88 10.57
C GLY A 192 -2.69 -7.13 10.06
N LYS A 193 -1.94 -8.04 10.72
CA LYS A 193 -0.61 -8.44 10.24
C LYS A 193 -0.72 -9.14 8.89
N LEU A 194 -1.61 -10.13 8.75
CA LEU A 194 -1.76 -10.85 7.49
C LEU A 194 -2.15 -9.94 6.31
N LEU A 195 -3.07 -8.99 6.52
CA LEU A 195 -3.52 -8.05 5.49
C LEU A 195 -2.42 -7.06 5.08
N CYS A 196 -1.61 -6.59 6.03
CA CYS A 196 -0.47 -5.72 5.74
C CYS A 196 0.53 -6.36 4.76
N TRP A 197 0.70 -7.69 4.84
CA TRP A 197 1.56 -8.43 3.93
C TRP A 197 0.88 -8.77 2.60
N THR A 198 -0.38 -9.18 2.66
CA THR A 198 -1.09 -9.76 1.51
C THR A 198 -1.60 -8.70 0.55
N LEU A 199 -2.07 -7.54 1.02
CA LEU A 199 -2.61 -6.50 0.12
C LEU A 199 -1.56 -5.95 -0.85
N PRO A 200 -0.36 -5.52 -0.39
CA PRO A 200 0.66 -5.03 -1.32
C PRO A 200 1.21 -6.12 -2.23
N THR A 201 1.27 -7.37 -1.74
CA THR A 201 1.82 -8.48 -2.53
C THR A 201 0.85 -8.96 -3.61
N VAL A 202 -0.43 -9.15 -3.27
CA VAL A 202 -1.48 -9.48 -4.25
C VAL A 202 -1.62 -8.35 -5.27
N GLY A 203 -1.57 -7.09 -4.83
CA GLY A 203 -1.65 -5.95 -5.73
C GLY A 203 -0.56 -5.95 -6.80
N PHE A 204 0.70 -6.09 -6.42
CA PHE A 204 1.79 -6.15 -7.38
C PHE A 204 1.81 -7.46 -8.19
N ALA A 205 1.55 -8.61 -7.56
CA ALA A 205 1.51 -9.90 -8.26
C ALA A 205 0.42 -9.94 -9.35
N THR A 206 -0.69 -9.22 -9.16
CA THR A 206 -1.73 -9.07 -10.18
C THR A 206 -1.16 -8.46 -11.45
N LEU A 207 -0.31 -7.44 -11.37
CA LEU A 207 0.36 -6.87 -12.54
C LEU A 207 1.25 -7.88 -13.25
N VAL A 208 2.04 -8.64 -12.48
CA VAL A 208 3.01 -9.61 -13.03
C VAL A 208 2.34 -10.75 -13.78
N VAL A 209 1.18 -11.20 -13.32
CA VAL A 209 0.43 -12.32 -13.94
C VAL A 209 -0.41 -11.83 -15.13
N THR A 210 -0.66 -10.52 -15.24
CA THR A 210 -1.52 -9.95 -16.28
C THR A 210 -0.80 -9.90 -17.63
N PRO A 211 -1.28 -10.60 -18.66
CA PRO A 211 -0.50 -10.83 -19.89
C PRO A 211 -0.38 -9.62 -20.82
N TRP A 212 -1.17 -8.57 -20.61
CA TRP A 212 -1.13 -7.33 -21.41
C TRP A 212 -0.36 -6.19 -20.73
N PHE A 213 0.28 -6.45 -19.58
CA PHE A 213 1.01 -5.45 -18.81
C PHE A 213 2.44 -5.94 -18.54
N ASP A 214 3.42 -5.33 -19.19
CA ASP A 214 4.82 -5.68 -19.01
C ASP A 214 5.45 -4.92 -17.83
N VAL A 215 5.77 -5.66 -16.77
CA VAL A 215 6.49 -5.11 -15.61
C VAL A 215 7.97 -4.99 -15.94
N PRO A 216 8.60 -3.80 -15.81
CA PRO A 216 10.03 -3.65 -16.04
C PRO A 216 10.86 -4.55 -15.10
N ASN A 217 11.81 -5.30 -15.66
CA ASN A 217 12.68 -6.20 -14.90
C ASN A 217 13.33 -5.55 -13.65
N PRO A 218 13.85 -4.31 -13.71
CA PRO A 218 14.43 -3.68 -12.51
C PRO A 218 13.41 -3.52 -11.38
N VAL A 219 12.16 -3.18 -11.71
CA VAL A 219 11.07 -2.99 -10.72
C VAL A 219 10.69 -4.32 -10.10
N PHE A 220 10.57 -5.37 -10.91
CA PHE A 220 10.28 -6.72 -10.43
C PHE A 220 11.36 -7.25 -9.47
N VAL A 221 12.64 -7.08 -9.83
CA VAL A 221 13.76 -7.51 -8.98
C VAL A 221 13.77 -6.75 -7.66
N VAL A 222 13.63 -5.42 -7.69
CA VAL A 222 13.59 -4.60 -6.46
C VAL A 222 12.43 -5.01 -5.56
N TRP A 223 11.24 -5.21 -6.12
CA TRP A 223 10.09 -5.67 -5.36
C TRP A 223 10.32 -7.04 -4.70
N CYS A 224 10.86 -8.01 -5.45
CA CYS A 224 11.22 -9.34 -4.93
C CYS A 224 12.28 -9.24 -3.82
N CYS A 225 13.31 -8.41 -3.99
CA CYS A 225 14.34 -8.18 -2.98
C CYS A 225 13.78 -7.56 -1.71
N LEU A 226 12.89 -6.56 -1.82
CA LEU A 226 12.26 -5.92 -0.65
C LEU A 226 11.31 -6.88 0.08
N LEU A 227 10.52 -7.66 -0.67
CA LEU A 227 9.66 -8.69 -0.09
C LEU A 227 10.50 -9.75 0.63
N GLY A 228 11.56 -10.25 -0.01
CA GLY A 228 12.49 -11.22 0.58
C GLY A 228 13.20 -10.67 1.81
N ALA A 229 13.66 -9.42 1.78
CA ALA A 229 14.28 -8.76 2.93
C ALA A 229 13.29 -8.65 4.11
N ALA A 230 12.04 -8.27 3.84
CA ALA A 230 11.00 -8.23 4.87
C ALA A 230 10.75 -9.63 5.46
N TRP A 231 10.59 -10.65 4.62
CA TRP A 231 10.32 -12.04 5.06
C TRP A 231 11.46 -12.61 5.90
N MET A 232 12.70 -12.49 5.40
CA MET A 232 13.89 -12.97 6.11
C MET A 232 14.06 -12.26 7.44
N THR A 233 13.81 -10.95 7.48
CA THR A 233 13.89 -10.18 8.74
C THR A 233 12.81 -10.63 9.73
N ASP A 234 11.55 -10.81 9.30
CA ASP A 234 10.49 -11.30 10.20
C ASP A 234 10.78 -12.72 10.71
N TYR A 235 11.35 -13.59 9.87
CA TYR A 235 11.76 -14.94 10.26
C TYR A 235 12.88 -14.92 11.31
N VAL A 236 13.97 -14.20 11.05
CA VAL A 236 15.11 -14.08 11.96
C VAL A 236 14.70 -13.47 13.30
N LEU A 237 13.86 -12.43 13.28
CA LEU A 237 13.35 -11.82 14.50
C LEU A 237 12.45 -12.76 15.32
N ARG A 238 11.78 -13.72 14.68
CA ARG A 238 10.98 -14.73 15.39
C ARG A 238 11.84 -15.83 15.99
N SER A 239 12.84 -16.32 15.26
CA SER A 239 13.73 -17.39 15.76
C SER A 239 14.51 -16.95 17.00
N PHE A 240 14.99 -15.71 17.03
CA PHE A 240 15.68 -15.18 18.22
C PHE A 240 14.75 -15.02 19.45
N ASP A 241 13.48 -14.69 19.23
CA ASP A 241 12.48 -14.59 20.31
C ASP A 241 12.25 -15.98 20.93
N GLU A 242 12.09 -17.01 20.07
CA GLU A 242 11.90 -18.41 20.50
C GLU A 242 13.13 -18.98 21.24
N GLU A 243 14.35 -18.62 20.81
CA GLU A 243 15.59 -19.03 21.51
C GLU A 243 15.77 -18.35 22.87
N THR A 244 15.22 -17.15 23.07
CA THR A 244 15.35 -16.40 24.34
C THR A 244 14.34 -16.86 25.39
N GLU A 245 13.24 -17.51 24.97
CA GLU A 245 12.20 -18.07 25.86
C GLU A 245 12.49 -19.51 26.35
N LEU A 246 13.58 -20.14 25.89
CA LEU A 246 14.06 -21.48 26.29
C LEU A 246 15.19 -21.42 27.33
#